data_AF-A0AAE6Q9L3-F1
#
_entry.id   AF-A0AAE6Q9L3-F1
#
_cell.length_a   1.000
_cell.length_b   1.000
_cell.length_c   1.000
_cell.angle_alpha   90.00
_cell.angle_beta   90.00
_cell.angle_gamma   90.00
#
_symmetry.space_group_name_H-M   'P 1'
#
loop_
_entity.id
_entity.type
_entity.pdbx_description
1 polymer ?
#
loop_
_entity_poly.entity_id
_entity_poly.type
_entity_poly.pdbx_seq_one_letter_code
_entity_poly.pdbx_strand_id
1 'polypeptide(L)'
;MYSSDQLSNLQEFIRKKFSDFQEHNKTQIFEGSSLGGKVLVKISISNMVNYQVLEIKLDPSLLQEKSIFIEDLIKAAFNDALKKSSEHNKNFVSSLLSFGI
;
A
#
# COMPACT_ATOMS: atom_id res chain seq x y z
N MET A 1 -30.09 22.65 -22.91
CA MET A 1 -30.00 21.21 -23.22
C MET A 1 -28.53 20.85 -23.08
N TYR A 2 -28.18 19.89 -22.23
CA TYR A 2 -26.80 19.41 -22.13
C TYR A 2 -26.43 18.73 -23.45
N SER A 3 -25.36 19.17 -24.11
CA SER A 3 -24.91 18.61 -25.40
C SER A 3 -24.58 17.12 -25.25
N SER A 4 -24.92 16.27 -26.24
CA SER A 4 -24.69 14.81 -26.16
C SER A 4 -23.23 14.47 -25.83
N ASP A 5 -22.29 15.26 -26.33
CA ASP A 5 -20.85 15.08 -26.07
C ASP A 5 -20.48 15.29 -24.60
N GLN A 6 -21.17 16.20 -23.90
CA GLN A 6 -20.97 16.40 -22.45
C GLN A 6 -21.48 15.22 -21.64
N LEU A 7 -22.57 14.58 -22.07
CA LEU A 7 -23.11 13.39 -21.41
C LEU A 7 -22.23 12.16 -21.64
N SER A 8 -21.63 12.02 -22.82
CA SER A 8 -20.67 10.95 -23.14
C SER A 8 -19.41 11.06 -22.28
N ASN A 9 -18.81 12.25 -22.23
CA ASN A 9 -17.60 12.50 -21.44
C ASN A 9 -17.84 12.31 -19.94
N LEU A 10 -19.02 12.72 -19.44
CA LEU A 10 -19.41 12.52 -18.05
C LEU A 10 -19.56 11.02 -17.72
N GLN A 11 -20.16 10.23 -18.61
CA GLN A 11 -20.30 8.78 -18.41
C GLN A 11 -18.95 8.07 -18.39
N GLU A 12 -18.03 8.41 -19.28
CA GLU A 12 -16.66 7.86 -19.26
C GLU A 12 -15.92 8.25 -17.97
N PHE A 13 -16.06 9.50 -17.55
CA PHE A 13 -15.44 10.00 -16.31
C PHE A 13 -15.96 9.27 -15.08
N ILE A 14 -17.28 9.11 -14.95
CA ILE A 14 -17.90 8.37 -13.83
C ILE A 14 -17.47 6.91 -13.85
N ARG A 15 -17.47 6.26 -15.03
CA ARG A 15 -17.09 4.85 -15.17
C ARG A 15 -15.63 4.63 -14.77
N LYS A 16 -14.72 5.53 -15.16
CA LYS A 16 -13.30 5.49 -14.78
C LYS A 16 -13.12 5.67 -13.27
N LYS A 17 -13.77 6.70 -12.69
CA LYS A 17 -13.77 6.94 -11.25
C LYS A 17 -14.31 5.76 -10.44
N PHE A 18 -15.36 5.09 -10.91
CA PHE A 18 -15.97 3.95 -10.21
C PHE A 18 -15.06 2.71 -10.22
N SER A 19 -14.40 2.43 -11.35
CA SER A 19 -13.39 1.36 -11.44
C SER A 19 -12.20 1.63 -10.52
N ASP A 20 -11.66 2.86 -10.55
CA ASP A 20 -10.58 3.27 -9.66
C ASP A 20 -11.02 3.10 -8.18
N PHE A 21 -12.23 3.53 -7.82
CA PHE A 21 -12.74 3.40 -6.45
C PHE A 21 -12.87 1.94 -5.99
N GLN A 22 -13.34 1.04 -6.86
CA GLN A 22 -13.46 -0.38 -6.53
C GLN A 22 -12.10 -1.08 -6.44
N GLU A 23 -11.14 -0.69 -7.28
CA GLU A 23 -9.80 -1.25 -7.27
C GLU A 23 -9.01 -0.80 -6.02
N HIS A 24 -9.29 0.40 -5.50
CA HIS A 24 -8.65 0.92 -4.29
C HIS A 24 -9.36 0.50 -2.98
N ASN A 25 -10.58 -0.04 -3.06
CA ASN A 25 -11.21 -0.78 -1.95
C ASN A 25 -10.67 -2.21 -1.81
N LYS A 26 -9.87 -2.70 -2.77
CA LYS A 26 -9.18 -3.98 -2.61
C LYS A 26 -8.05 -3.85 -1.60
N THR A 27 -7.90 -4.91 -0.81
CA THR A 27 -6.74 -5.14 0.04
C THR A 27 -5.44 -4.96 -0.77
N GLN A 28 -4.64 -3.98 -0.38
CA GLN A 28 -3.33 -3.73 -0.98
C GLN A 28 -2.25 -4.44 -0.20
N ILE A 29 -1.23 -4.93 -0.89
CA ILE A 29 -0.13 -5.67 -0.26
C ILE A 29 1.14 -4.85 -0.39
N PHE A 30 1.80 -4.61 0.74
CA PHE A 30 3.08 -3.92 0.82
C PHE A 30 4.12 -4.86 1.40
N GLU A 31 5.33 -4.77 0.86
CA GLU A 31 6.48 -5.55 1.32
C GLU A 31 7.57 -4.61 1.81
N GLY A 32 8.01 -4.82 3.04
CA GLY A 32 9.14 -4.12 3.65
C GLY A 32 10.29 -5.07 3.88
N SER A 33 11.51 -4.54 3.84
CA SER A 33 12.72 -5.33 3.99
C SER A 33 13.74 -4.70 4.93
N SER A 34 14.61 -5.53 5.50
CA SER A 34 15.74 -5.09 6.32
C SER A 34 17.01 -5.89 6.01
N LEU A 35 18.18 -5.34 6.35
CA LEU A 35 19.52 -5.90 6.07
C LEU A 35 19.71 -6.37 4.62
N GLY A 36 19.23 -5.58 3.65
CA GLY A 36 19.38 -5.91 2.22
C GLY A 36 18.52 -7.09 1.77
N GLY A 37 17.37 -7.33 2.42
CA GLY A 37 16.42 -8.38 2.04
C GLY A 37 16.51 -9.66 2.87
N LYS A 38 17.37 -9.70 3.91
CA LYS A 38 17.46 -10.84 4.82
C LYS A 38 16.24 -10.99 5.74
N VAL A 39 15.51 -9.91 5.98
CA VAL A 39 14.19 -9.96 6.63
C VAL A 39 13.19 -9.30 5.69
N LEU A 40 12.08 -9.99 5.44
CA LEU A 40 10.99 -9.54 4.59
C LEU A 40 9.69 -9.62 5.39
N VAL A 41 8.93 -8.54 5.41
CA VAL A 41 7.63 -8.47 6.07
C VAL A 41 6.60 -8.02 5.05
N LYS A 42 5.60 -8.87 4.83
CA LYS A 42 4.48 -8.60 3.95
C LYS A 42 3.26 -8.24 4.78
N ILE A 43 2.72 -7.06 4.51
CA ILE A 43 1.49 -6.56 5.15
C ILE A 43 0.42 -6.34 4.11
N SER A 44 -0.82 -6.63 4.48
CA SER A 44 -1.99 -6.18 3.76
C SER A 44 -2.61 -4.97 4.43
N ILE A 45 -3.02 -4.00 3.64
CA ILE A 45 -3.71 -2.80 4.09
C ILE A 45 -5.09 -2.78 3.47
N SER A 46 -6.11 -2.65 4.30
CA SER A 46 -7.50 -2.54 3.91
C SER A 46 -8.08 -1.23 4.44
N ASN A 47 -8.85 -0.54 3.61
CA ASN A 47 -9.51 0.72 3.97
C ASN A 47 -8.54 1.80 4.49
N MET A 48 -7.30 1.84 3.96
CA MET A 48 -6.23 2.80 4.27
C MET A 48 -5.72 2.88 5.72
N VAL A 49 -6.39 2.22 6.67
CA VAL A 49 -6.09 2.32 8.10
C VAL A 49 -5.81 0.95 8.72
N ASN A 50 -6.51 -0.10 8.25
CA ASN A 50 -6.36 -1.43 8.83
C ASN A 50 -5.18 -2.12 8.17
N TYR A 51 -4.20 -2.51 8.96
CA TYR A 51 -3.08 -3.32 8.52
C TYR A 51 -3.15 -4.72 9.13
N GLN A 52 -2.72 -5.71 8.37
CA GLN A 52 -2.58 -7.07 8.82
C GLN A 52 -1.27 -7.64 8.29
N VAL A 53 -0.51 -8.32 9.14
CA VAL A 53 0.72 -9.01 8.73
C VAL A 53 0.31 -10.32 8.07
N LEU A 54 0.72 -10.52 6.82
CA LEU A 54 0.45 -11.74 6.06
C LEU A 54 1.57 -12.76 6.21
N GLU A 55 2.81 -12.29 6.13
CA GLU A 55 3.97 -13.17 6.07
C GLU A 55 5.21 -12.46 6.60
N ILE A 56 6.04 -13.21 7.33
CA ILE A 56 7.37 -12.78 7.76
C ILE A 56 8.36 -13.85 7.28
N LYS A 57 9.32 -13.46 6.45
CA LYS A 57 10.43 -14.32 6.03
C LYS A 57 11.73 -13.82 6.62
N LEU A 58 12.51 -14.74 7.14
CA LEU A 58 13.86 -14.49 7.63
C LEU A 58 14.83 -15.41 6.89
N ASP A 59 15.99 -14.86 6.56
CA ASP A 59 17.11 -15.62 6.04
C ASP A 59 17.64 -16.56 7.14
N PRO A 60 17.89 -17.85 6.85
CA PRO A 60 18.38 -18.81 7.83
C PRO A 60 19.69 -18.39 8.50
N SER A 61 20.51 -17.57 7.84
CA SER A 61 21.76 -17.05 8.40
C SER A 61 21.52 -16.17 9.62
N LEU A 62 20.35 -15.54 9.73
CA LEU A 62 19.99 -14.70 10.87
C LEU A 62 19.57 -15.48 12.10
N LEU A 63 19.25 -16.78 11.98
CA LEU A 63 18.86 -17.61 13.13
C LEU A 63 20.03 -17.87 14.10
N GLN A 64 21.25 -17.61 13.67
CA GLN A 64 22.45 -17.69 14.51
C GLN A 64 22.67 -16.41 15.33
N GLU A 65 21.96 -15.33 15.02
CA GLU A 65 22.06 -14.05 15.71
C GLU A 65 21.24 -14.04 17.02
N LYS A 66 21.49 -13.04 17.86
CA LYS A 66 20.73 -12.85 19.10
C LYS A 66 19.27 -12.48 18.80
N SER A 67 18.34 -13.01 19.60
CA SER A 67 16.89 -12.71 19.50
C SER A 67 16.62 -11.21 19.40
N ILE A 68 17.27 -10.42 20.26
CA ILE A 68 17.12 -8.96 20.31
C ILE A 68 17.46 -8.28 18.97
N PHE A 69 18.44 -8.81 18.24
CA PHE A 69 18.84 -8.27 16.93
C PHE A 69 17.80 -8.64 15.88
N ILE A 70 17.36 -9.89 15.86
CA ILE A 70 16.32 -10.38 14.95
C ILE A 70 15.02 -9.60 15.12
N GLU A 71 14.59 -9.37 16.37
CA GLU A 71 13.41 -8.57 16.70
C GLU A 71 13.53 -7.13 16.16
N ASP A 72 14.72 -6.53 16.25
CA ASP A 72 14.97 -5.19 15.73
C ASP A 72 14.89 -5.12 14.21
N LEU A 73 15.37 -6.16 13.54
CA LEU A 73 15.27 -6.28 12.08
C LEU A 73 13.83 -6.47 11.60
N ILE A 74 13.03 -7.27 12.31
CA ILE A 74 11.61 -7.45 12.02
C ILE A 74 10.88 -6.11 12.21
N LYS A 75 11.15 -5.39 13.31
CA LYS A 75 10.59 -4.04 13.54
C LYS A 75 10.97 -3.09 12.40
N ALA A 76 12.23 -3.10 11.95
CA ALA A 76 12.69 -2.26 10.85
C ALA A 76 11.98 -2.60 9.53
N ALA A 77 11.88 -3.88 9.17
CA ALA A 77 11.21 -4.33 7.94
C ALA A 77 9.70 -4.01 7.98
N PHE A 78 9.05 -4.19 9.12
CA PHE A 78 7.64 -3.84 9.29
C PHE A 78 7.40 -2.32 9.17
N ASN A 79 8.27 -1.50 9.78
CA ASN A 79 8.19 -0.05 9.66
C ASN A 79 8.43 0.42 8.21
N ASP A 80 9.32 -0.23 7.47
CA ASP A 80 9.51 0.02 6.03
C ASP A 80 8.23 -0.27 5.23
N ALA A 81 7.57 -1.41 5.50
CA ALA A 81 6.31 -1.77 4.85
C ALA A 81 5.19 -0.77 5.15
N LEU A 82 5.05 -0.35 6.41
CA LEU A 82 4.09 0.67 6.83
C LEU A 82 4.37 2.03 6.19
N LYS A 83 5.64 2.42 6.08
CA LYS A 83 6.03 3.67 5.43
C LYS A 83 5.61 3.69 3.96
N LYS A 84 5.86 2.61 3.22
CA LYS A 84 5.42 2.45 1.82
C LYS A 84 3.90 2.54 1.68
N SER A 85 3.16 1.93 2.60
CA SER A 85 1.70 2.07 2.64
C SER A 85 1.27 3.52 2.89
N SER A 86 1.89 4.19 3.87
CA SER A 86 1.57 5.58 4.18
C SER A 86 1.84 6.52 3.01
N GLU A 87 2.97 6.33 2.31
CA GLU A 87 3.33 7.08 1.12
C GLU A 87 2.35 6.82 -0.03
N HIS A 88 1.95 5.56 -0.24
CA HIS A 88 0.92 5.22 -1.23
C HIS A 88 -0.40 5.94 -0.93
N ASN A 89 -0.87 5.90 0.32
CA ASN A 89 -2.08 6.58 0.74
C ASN A 89 -1.99 8.10 0.57
N LYS A 90 -0.86 8.72 0.94
CA LYS A 90 -0.64 10.16 0.75
C LYS A 90 -0.65 10.55 -0.72
N ASN A 91 0.02 9.78 -1.57
CA ASN A 91 0.06 10.02 -3.00
C ASN A 91 -1.34 9.87 -3.62
N PHE A 92 -2.11 8.88 -3.19
CA PHE A 92 -3.49 8.69 -3.62
C PHE A 92 -4.39 9.88 -3.24
N VAL A 93 -4.35 10.32 -1.97
CA VAL A 93 -5.11 11.49 -1.51
C VAL A 93 -4.68 12.75 -2.26
N SER A 94 -3.38 12.97 -2.43
CA SER A 94 -2.84 14.10 -3.19
C SER A 94 -3.32 14.07 -4.65
N SER A 95 -3.29 12.90 -5.29
CA SER A 95 -3.81 12.69 -6.64
C SER A 95 -5.29 13.08 -6.72
N LEU A 96 -6.13 12.56 -5.82
CA LEU A 96 -7.56 12.91 -5.78
C LEU A 96 -7.82 14.40 -5.59
N LEU A 97 -7.06 15.07 -4.71
CA LEU A 97 -7.19 16.50 -4.45
C LEU A 97 -6.71 17.33 -5.65
N SER A 98 -5.64 16.91 -6.33
CA SER A 98 -5.10 17.60 -7.51
C SER A 98 -6.05 17.52 -8.72
N PHE A 99 -6.85 16.47 -8.83
CA PHE A 99 -7.91 16.36 -9.83
C PHE A 99 -9.17 17.19 -9.51
N GLY A 100 -9.22 17.83 -8.33
CA GLY A 100 -10.36 18.63 -7.86
C GLY A 100 -10.18 20.15 -7.98
N ILE A 101 -9.09 20.62 -8.60
CA ILE A 101 -8.78 22.04 -8.86
C ILE A 101 -8.67 22.26 -10.36
#